data_AF-A0A7D9EUA0-F1
#
_entry.id   AF-A0A7D9EUA0-F1
#
_cell.length_a   1.000
_cell.length_b   1.000
_cell.length_c   1.000
_cell.angle_alpha   90.00
_cell.angle_beta   90.00
_cell.angle_gamma   90.00
#
_symmetry.space_group_name_H-M   'P 1'
#
loop_
_entity.id
_entity.type
_entity.pdbx_description
1 polymer ?
#
loop_
_entity_poly.entity_id
_entity_poly.type
_entity_poly.pdbx_seq_one_letter_code
_entity_poly.pdbx_strand_id
1 'polypeptide(L)'
;MTSEAGSAWTLVMSYALENRRMEQIASKSMQQDTPVNEHSPNWNLYRTSLSQMTHLKSQSTHWRTTCSFPTYKVDYTDYVRAKFTDFDIMTFLGSGICKKVEYVNIRGHQCAQCTTQWWHENSQYAPHIDSNYSNGCQFVPTQGSVSSEDNFGYYAPGYVNKKFRCTAGPLSTTNWWFGGYL
;
A
#
# COMPACT_ATOMS: atom_id res chain seq x y z
N MET A 1 3.55 20.94 -4.15
CA MET A 1 3.34 19.76 -3.29
C MET A 1 1.91 19.81 -2.82
N THR A 2 1.07 18.85 -3.13
CA THR A 2 -0.28 18.79 -2.52
C THR A 2 -0.41 17.46 -1.80
N SER A 3 0.28 17.35 -0.67
CA SER A 3 -0.29 16.61 0.47
C SER A 3 -1.51 17.39 0.94
N GLU A 4 -2.55 16.69 1.38
CA GLU A 4 -3.80 17.27 1.88
C GLU A 4 -3.49 18.44 2.85
N ALA A 5 -4.24 19.54 2.79
CA ALA A 5 -4.00 20.69 3.66
C ALA A 5 -4.09 20.29 5.13
N GLY A 6 -3.18 20.81 5.96
CA GLY A 6 -3.12 20.44 7.39
C GLY A 6 -2.61 19.01 7.64
N SER A 7 -1.83 18.43 6.74
CA SER A 7 -1.25 17.10 6.92
C SER A 7 0.25 17.04 6.62
N ALA A 8 0.94 16.15 7.32
CA ALA A 8 2.34 15.82 7.09
C ALA A 8 2.47 14.31 6.80
N TRP A 9 3.18 13.97 5.73
CA TRP A 9 3.37 12.59 5.28
C TRP A 9 4.82 12.34 4.87
N THR A 10 5.40 11.26 5.37
CA THR A 10 6.75 10.81 5.04
C THR A 10 6.69 9.51 4.26
N LEU A 11 7.40 9.46 3.13
CA LEU A 11 7.54 8.25 2.32
C LEU A 11 8.40 7.22 3.06
N VAL A 12 7.90 6.00 3.22
CA VAL A 12 8.63 4.91 3.88
C VAL A 12 9.03 3.80 2.91
N MET A 13 8.28 3.62 1.83
CA MET A 13 8.57 2.64 0.79
C MET A 13 8.00 3.10 -0.55
N SER A 14 8.73 2.88 -1.63
CA SER A 14 8.32 3.18 -2.99
C SER A 14 8.93 2.18 -3.95
N TYR A 15 8.13 1.68 -4.89
CA TYR A 15 8.65 0.80 -5.94
C TYR A 15 7.82 0.89 -7.21
N ALA A 16 8.50 0.85 -8.35
CA ALA A 16 7.88 0.68 -9.66
C ALA A 16 7.44 -0.78 -9.88
N LEU A 17 6.45 -1.00 -10.72
CA LEU A 17 5.93 -2.33 -11.06
C LEU A 17 7.02 -3.27 -11.59
N GLU A 18 7.98 -2.74 -12.35
CA GLU A 18 9.14 -3.52 -12.82
C GLU A 18 9.99 -4.11 -11.68
N ASN A 19 10.04 -3.44 -10.52
CA ASN A 19 10.80 -3.85 -9.33
C ASN A 19 9.97 -4.69 -8.34
N ARG A 20 8.72 -5.05 -8.68
CA ARG A 20 7.79 -5.78 -7.80
C ARG A 20 8.30 -7.13 -7.28
N ARG A 21 9.29 -7.73 -7.95
CA ARG A 21 9.83 -9.06 -7.62
C ARG A 21 11.00 -9.03 -6.66
N MET A 22 11.54 -7.86 -6.33
CA MET A 22 12.64 -7.82 -5.38
C MET A 22 12.17 -8.26 -4.01
N GLU A 23 12.95 -9.09 -3.34
CA GLU A 23 12.57 -9.72 -2.06
C GLU A 23 12.15 -8.69 -1.00
N GLN A 24 12.92 -7.60 -0.88
CA GLN A 24 12.68 -6.48 0.04
C GLN A 24 11.35 -5.77 -0.21
N ILE A 25 10.72 -5.99 -1.35
CA ILE A 25 9.43 -5.39 -1.73
C ILE A 25 8.33 -6.45 -1.75
N ALA A 26 8.60 -7.61 -2.34
CA ALA A 26 7.61 -8.63 -2.66
C ALA A 26 7.16 -9.43 -1.44
N SER A 27 8.06 -9.65 -0.47
CA SER A 27 7.85 -10.65 0.59
C SER A 27 8.27 -10.21 1.99
N LYS A 28 9.09 -9.15 2.12
CA LYS A 28 9.51 -8.65 3.44
C LYS A 28 8.47 -7.74 4.06
N SER A 29 8.03 -8.08 5.28
CA SER A 29 7.14 -7.20 6.07
C SER A 29 7.82 -5.89 6.42
N MET A 30 7.03 -4.86 6.75
CA MET A 30 7.57 -3.57 7.20
C MET A 30 8.32 -3.66 8.55
N GLN A 31 8.28 -4.80 9.24
CA GLN A 31 9.03 -5.09 10.47
C GLN A 31 10.43 -5.67 10.24
N GLN A 32 10.80 -5.99 8.99
CA GLN A 32 12.13 -6.52 8.69
C GLN A 32 13.06 -5.40 8.25
N ASP A 33 14.24 -5.34 8.85
CA ASP A 33 15.25 -4.34 8.52
C ASP A 33 15.94 -4.69 7.19
N THR A 34 15.37 -4.18 6.11
CA THR A 34 15.81 -4.44 4.73
C THR A 34 15.76 -3.16 3.89
N PRO A 35 16.52 -2.11 4.29
CA PRO A 35 16.50 -0.83 3.59
C PRO A 35 17.01 -0.98 2.15
N VAL A 36 16.50 -0.14 1.26
CA VAL A 36 16.91 -0.04 -0.13
C VAL A 36 16.98 1.43 -0.50
N ASN A 37 18.15 1.90 -0.97
CA ASN A 37 18.37 3.29 -1.36
C ASN A 37 17.99 4.33 -0.28
N GLU A 38 18.17 4.01 1.01
CA GLU A 38 17.74 4.88 2.12
C GLU A 38 18.35 6.30 2.05
N HIS A 39 19.64 6.39 1.71
CA HIS A 39 20.35 7.67 1.57
C HIS A 39 20.20 8.32 0.19
N SER A 40 19.53 7.65 -0.75
CA SER A 40 19.31 8.12 -2.14
C SER A 40 17.88 7.81 -2.60
N PRO A 41 16.85 8.35 -1.91
CA PRO A 41 15.46 7.99 -2.14
C PRO A 41 15.04 8.33 -3.58
N ASN A 42 14.37 7.38 -4.23
CA ASN A 42 13.77 7.58 -5.54
C ASN A 42 12.46 6.80 -5.65
N TRP A 43 11.62 7.18 -6.61
CA TRP A 43 10.29 6.61 -6.76
C TRP A 43 10.29 5.16 -7.25
N ASN A 44 11.28 4.79 -8.06
CA ASN A 44 11.33 3.48 -8.69
C ASN A 44 11.71 2.38 -7.70
N LEU A 45 12.54 2.72 -6.71
CA LEU A 45 12.95 1.78 -5.70
C LEU A 45 13.52 2.49 -4.46
N TYR A 46 12.79 2.42 -3.36
CA TYR A 46 13.18 2.95 -2.07
C TYR A 46 12.47 2.21 -0.94
N ARG A 47 13.20 1.96 0.14
CA ARG A 47 12.67 1.43 1.41
C ARG A 47 13.57 1.93 2.53
N THR A 48 13.00 2.59 3.53
CA THR A 48 13.78 3.02 4.70
C THR A 48 14.05 1.86 5.67
N SER A 49 14.98 2.06 6.59
CA SER A 49 15.32 1.10 7.65
C SER A 49 14.16 0.88 8.63
N LEU A 50 14.21 -0.25 9.35
CA LEU A 50 13.24 -0.57 10.39
C LEU A 50 13.22 0.48 11.51
N SER A 51 14.40 0.96 11.91
CA SER A 51 14.54 1.99 12.94
C SER A 51 13.80 3.28 12.53
N GLN A 52 13.97 3.70 11.27
CA GLN A 52 13.31 4.88 10.74
C GLN A 52 11.80 4.68 10.56
N MET A 53 11.34 3.52 10.04
CA MET A 53 9.90 3.22 9.98
C MET A 53 9.26 3.24 11.38
N THR A 54 9.93 2.66 12.38
CA THR A 54 9.45 2.61 13.77
C THR A 54 9.38 4.01 14.37
N HIS A 55 10.42 4.82 14.17
CA HIS A 55 10.43 6.21 14.62
C HIS A 55 9.29 7.00 13.97
N LEU A 56 9.14 6.92 12.64
CA LEU A 56 8.08 7.61 11.90
C LEU A 56 6.68 7.19 12.36
N LYS A 57 6.46 5.88 12.58
CA LYS A 57 5.21 5.39 13.15
C LYS A 57 4.94 6.00 14.53
N SER A 58 5.95 6.13 15.40
CA SER A 58 5.77 6.73 16.74
C SER A 58 5.28 8.18 16.70
N GLN A 59 5.53 8.88 15.58
CA GLN A 59 5.13 10.27 15.35
C GLN A 59 3.91 10.40 14.43
N SER A 60 3.32 9.27 14.01
CA SER A 60 2.26 9.20 13.02
C SER A 60 0.97 8.65 13.62
N THR A 61 -0.16 9.16 13.16
CA THR A 61 -1.49 8.63 13.52
C THR A 61 -2.05 7.72 12.42
N HIS A 62 -1.56 7.88 11.19
CA HIS A 62 -2.07 7.23 10.00
C HIS A 62 -0.95 6.66 9.14
N TRP A 63 -1.32 5.71 8.30
CA TRP A 63 -0.57 5.35 7.12
C TRP A 63 -1.48 5.44 5.90
N ARG A 64 -0.87 5.55 4.73
CA ARG A 64 -1.57 5.47 3.45
C ARG A 64 -0.70 4.80 2.40
N THR A 65 -1.36 4.27 1.37
CA THR A 65 -0.72 3.85 0.13
C THR A 65 -1.37 4.56 -1.05
N THR A 66 -0.54 4.97 -2.00
CA THR A 66 -0.93 5.74 -3.19
C THR A 66 -0.34 5.09 -4.43
N CYS A 67 -1.06 5.14 -5.53
CA CYS A 67 -0.55 4.69 -6.82
C CYS A 67 -0.05 5.86 -7.70
N SER A 68 1.18 5.72 -8.21
CA SER A 68 1.80 6.66 -9.14
C SER A 68 1.78 8.11 -8.65
N PHE A 69 2.07 8.32 -7.35
CA PHE A 69 2.12 9.64 -6.72
C PHE A 69 2.97 10.68 -7.46
N PRO A 70 4.14 10.33 -8.07
CA PRO A 70 4.94 11.32 -8.81
C PRO A 70 4.14 12.02 -9.90
N THR A 71 3.25 11.28 -10.55
CA THR A 71 2.39 11.73 -11.66
C THR A 71 1.11 12.39 -11.15
N TYR A 72 0.36 11.71 -10.28
CA TYR A 72 -1.02 12.11 -9.93
C TYR A 72 -1.14 12.88 -8.62
N LYS A 73 -0.09 12.90 -7.79
CA LYS A 73 -0.14 13.38 -6.40
C LYS A 73 -1.21 12.60 -5.62
N VAL A 74 -2.07 13.30 -4.87
CA VAL A 74 -3.20 12.70 -4.14
C VAL A 74 -4.50 13.21 -4.74
N ASP A 75 -5.25 12.31 -5.38
CA ASP A 75 -6.61 12.52 -5.87
C ASP A 75 -7.57 11.40 -5.41
N TYR A 76 -7.13 10.60 -4.41
CA TYR A 76 -7.85 9.46 -3.82
C TYR A 76 -8.21 8.32 -4.78
N THR A 77 -7.77 8.34 -6.03
CA THR A 77 -7.92 7.19 -6.92
C THR A 77 -6.81 6.18 -6.64
N ASP A 78 -7.17 4.89 -6.54
CA ASP A 78 -6.22 3.81 -6.23
C ASP A 78 -5.36 4.14 -5.00
N TYR A 79 -6.05 4.19 -3.86
CA TYR A 79 -5.58 4.78 -2.62
C TYR A 79 -6.16 4.05 -1.42
N VAL A 80 -5.37 3.95 -0.34
CA VAL A 80 -5.88 3.55 0.99
C VAL A 80 -5.35 4.50 2.04
N ARG A 81 -6.17 4.84 3.04
CA ARG A 81 -5.73 5.45 4.29
C ARG A 81 -6.37 4.75 5.47
N ALA A 82 -5.58 4.53 6.52
CA ALA A 82 -6.06 3.99 7.79
C ALA A 82 -5.31 4.59 8.97
N LYS A 83 -5.93 4.50 10.15
CA LYS A 83 -5.28 4.80 11.42
C LYS A 83 -4.45 3.60 11.86
N PHE A 84 -3.25 3.86 12.40
CA PHE A 84 -2.45 2.80 13.01
C PHE A 84 -3.19 2.10 14.17
N THR A 85 -4.06 2.81 14.89
CA THR A 85 -4.86 2.25 16.00
C THR A 85 -5.92 1.26 15.55
N ASP A 86 -6.46 1.43 14.34
CA ASP A 86 -7.48 0.54 13.77
C ASP A 86 -6.83 -0.61 12.99
N PHE A 87 -5.73 -0.30 12.31
CA PHE A 87 -5.00 -1.25 11.49
C PHE A 87 -3.52 -0.87 11.43
N ASP A 88 -2.70 -1.60 12.18
CA ASP A 88 -1.25 -1.41 12.17
C ASP A 88 -0.60 -2.24 11.05
N ILE A 89 -0.26 -1.59 9.95
CA ILE A 89 0.35 -2.25 8.79
C ILE A 89 1.77 -2.78 9.07
N MET A 90 2.45 -2.27 10.10
CA MET A 90 3.79 -2.78 10.44
C MET A 90 3.73 -4.16 11.08
N THR A 91 2.76 -4.39 11.96
CA THR A 91 2.60 -5.64 12.73
C THR A 91 1.64 -6.63 12.10
N PHE A 92 0.89 -6.21 11.08
CA PHE A 92 -0.12 -7.04 10.45
C PHE A 92 0.48 -8.31 9.86
N LEU A 93 -0.13 -9.46 10.16
CA LEU A 93 0.06 -10.75 9.51
C LEU A 93 -1.33 -11.39 9.42
N GLY A 94 -1.63 -12.05 8.30
CA GLY A 94 -2.90 -12.76 8.13
C GLY A 94 -3.27 -12.95 6.68
N SER A 95 -4.12 -13.94 6.41
CA SER A 95 -4.64 -14.25 5.08
C SER A 95 -6.14 -13.99 5.07
N GLY A 96 -6.57 -13.04 4.25
CA GLY A 96 -7.99 -12.72 4.09
C GLY A 96 -8.65 -12.06 5.30
N ILE A 97 -7.91 -11.27 6.09
CA ILE A 97 -8.42 -10.66 7.33
C ILE A 97 -9.05 -9.31 7.06
N CYS A 98 -10.27 -9.09 7.55
CA CYS A 98 -10.93 -7.79 7.49
C CYS A 98 -10.26 -6.79 8.43
N LYS A 99 -9.79 -5.67 7.88
CA LYS A 99 -9.22 -4.55 8.64
C LYS A 99 -9.94 -3.26 8.31
N LYS A 100 -10.18 -2.45 9.35
CA LYS A 100 -10.85 -1.17 9.20
C LYS A 100 -9.90 -0.15 8.57
N VAL A 101 -10.39 0.56 7.57
CA VAL A 101 -9.70 1.67 6.90
C VAL A 101 -10.61 2.89 6.90
N GLU A 102 -10.01 4.07 6.86
CA GLU A 102 -10.79 5.32 6.77
C GLU A 102 -11.34 5.53 5.38
N TYR A 103 -10.54 5.19 4.37
CA TYR A 103 -10.92 5.26 2.97
C TYR A 103 -10.10 4.26 2.16
N VAL A 104 -10.75 3.65 1.17
CA VAL A 104 -10.12 2.81 0.14
C VAL A 104 -10.73 3.14 -1.21
N ASN A 105 -9.91 3.10 -2.26
CA ASN A 105 -10.32 3.12 -3.64
C ASN A 105 -9.49 2.11 -4.44
N ILE A 106 -10.17 1.26 -5.22
CA ILE A 106 -9.54 0.40 -6.23
C ILE A 106 -10.36 0.51 -7.51
N ARG A 107 -9.77 1.07 -8.57
CA ARG A 107 -10.37 1.21 -9.90
C ARG A 107 -11.73 1.93 -9.87
N GLY A 108 -11.90 2.90 -8.96
CA GLY A 108 -13.14 3.65 -8.80
C GLY A 108 -14.16 3.02 -7.84
N HIS A 109 -13.96 1.77 -7.39
CA HIS A 109 -14.71 1.23 -6.25
C HIS A 109 -14.19 1.87 -4.99
N GLN A 110 -15.06 2.53 -4.23
CA GLN A 110 -14.65 3.24 -3.03
C GLN A 110 -15.49 2.88 -1.83
N CYS A 111 -14.88 3.00 -0.66
CA CYS A 111 -15.55 2.80 0.61
C CYS A 111 -14.85 3.63 1.69
N ALA A 112 -15.64 4.15 2.62
CA ALA A 112 -15.17 4.98 3.72
C ALA A 112 -15.61 4.38 5.06
N GLN A 113 -14.74 4.47 6.07
CA GLN A 113 -14.99 3.95 7.42
C GLN A 113 -15.48 2.50 7.43
N CYS A 114 -14.80 1.64 6.69
CA CYS A 114 -15.26 0.29 6.44
C CYS A 114 -14.15 -0.74 6.51
N THR A 115 -14.52 -2.01 6.51
CA THR A 115 -13.57 -3.11 6.50
C THR A 115 -13.16 -3.49 5.07
N THR A 116 -11.86 -3.74 4.91
CA THR A 116 -11.20 -4.19 3.68
C THR A 116 -10.48 -5.49 3.96
N GLN A 117 -10.45 -6.41 3.00
CA GLN A 117 -9.81 -7.71 3.16
C GLN A 117 -8.31 -7.61 2.81
N TRP A 118 -7.44 -8.01 3.73
CA TRP A 118 -5.99 -7.91 3.55
C TRP A 118 -5.29 -9.26 3.69
N TRP A 119 -4.19 -9.41 2.95
CA TRP A 119 -3.27 -10.53 3.00
C TRP A 119 -1.86 -10.02 3.28
N HIS A 120 -1.18 -10.68 4.21
CA HIS A 120 0.25 -10.54 4.41
C HIS A 120 0.82 -11.77 5.10
N GLU A 121 1.90 -12.31 4.55
CA GLU A 121 2.64 -13.42 5.13
C GLU A 121 4.15 -13.18 4.97
N ASN A 122 4.85 -13.23 6.11
CA ASN A 122 6.29 -13.00 6.17
C ASN A 122 7.03 -13.94 5.21
N SER A 123 7.92 -13.38 4.40
CA SER A 123 8.73 -14.12 3.41
C SER A 123 7.93 -14.80 2.30
N GLN A 124 6.62 -14.54 2.17
CA GLN A 124 5.82 -15.04 1.06
C GLN A 124 5.18 -13.92 0.24
N TYR A 125 4.35 -13.08 0.83
CA TYR A 125 3.68 -11.98 0.15
C TYR A 125 3.56 -10.73 1.04
N ALA A 126 4.00 -9.59 0.51
CA ALA A 126 3.85 -8.27 1.12
C ALA A 126 2.37 -7.89 1.29
N PRO A 127 2.04 -6.90 2.15
CA PRO A 127 0.65 -6.53 2.40
C PRO A 127 -0.07 -6.12 1.12
N HIS A 128 -1.21 -6.74 0.83
CA HIS A 128 -2.00 -6.46 -0.36
C HIS A 128 -3.49 -6.75 -0.15
N ILE A 129 -4.29 -6.27 -1.09
CA ILE A 129 -5.71 -6.60 -1.24
C ILE A 129 -5.87 -7.41 -2.52
N ASP A 130 -6.40 -8.63 -2.44
CA ASP A 130 -6.83 -9.38 -3.62
C ASP A 130 -8.30 -9.03 -3.94
N SER A 131 -8.52 -8.33 -5.05
CA SER A 131 -9.87 -7.90 -5.47
C SER A 131 -10.79 -9.06 -5.86
N ASN A 132 -10.27 -10.28 -6.01
CA ASN A 132 -11.05 -11.48 -6.32
C ASN A 132 -11.77 -12.04 -5.07
N TYR A 133 -11.37 -11.63 -3.87
CA TYR A 133 -11.91 -12.11 -2.60
C TYR A 133 -12.51 -10.96 -1.78
N SER A 134 -13.72 -11.17 -1.25
CA SER A 134 -14.39 -10.22 -0.36
C SER A 134 -15.23 -10.95 0.69
N ASN A 135 -14.62 -11.91 1.38
CA ASN A 135 -15.33 -12.81 2.32
C ASN A 135 -15.71 -12.08 3.61
N GLY A 136 -16.83 -11.36 3.60
CA GLY A 136 -17.44 -10.76 4.78
C GLY A 136 -16.94 -9.35 5.14
N CYS A 137 -15.97 -8.80 4.42
CA CYS A 137 -15.61 -7.39 4.54
C CYS A 137 -16.57 -6.50 3.75
N GLN A 138 -16.73 -5.24 4.17
CA GLN A 138 -17.68 -4.31 3.56
C GLN A 138 -17.24 -3.80 2.18
N PHE A 139 -15.93 -3.69 1.95
CA PHE A 139 -15.39 -3.27 0.66
C PHE A 139 -15.33 -4.44 -0.32
N VAL A 140 -15.99 -4.31 -1.47
CA VAL A 140 -16.14 -5.36 -2.49
C VAL A 140 -15.74 -4.81 -3.88
N PRO A 141 -14.44 -4.80 -4.24
CA PRO A 141 -13.96 -4.27 -5.52
C PRO A 141 -13.97 -5.28 -6.70
N THR A 142 -14.81 -6.32 -6.61
CA THR A 142 -14.75 -7.50 -7.50
C THR A 142 -15.12 -7.17 -8.95
N GLN A 143 -16.03 -6.21 -9.18
CA GLN A 143 -16.47 -5.88 -10.54
C GLN A 143 -15.31 -5.30 -11.36
N GLY A 144 -15.03 -5.96 -12.50
CA GLY A 144 -13.95 -5.60 -13.40
C GLY A 144 -12.55 -6.00 -12.93
N SER A 145 -12.46 -6.81 -11.86
CA SER A 145 -11.20 -7.42 -11.43
C SER A 145 -10.75 -8.51 -12.42
N VAL A 146 -9.45 -8.82 -12.40
CA VAL A 146 -8.90 -10.03 -13.02
C VAL A 146 -8.63 -11.10 -11.95
N SER A 147 -8.40 -12.34 -12.36
CA SER A 147 -8.06 -13.42 -11.43
C SER A 147 -6.82 -13.06 -10.61
N SER A 148 -6.89 -13.23 -9.29
CA SER A 148 -5.79 -12.95 -8.35
C SER A 148 -5.22 -11.54 -8.51
N GLU A 149 -6.10 -10.56 -8.69
CA GLU A 149 -5.71 -9.16 -8.83
C GLU A 149 -5.25 -8.60 -7.49
N ASP A 150 -3.95 -8.67 -7.25
CA ASP A 150 -3.31 -8.05 -6.10
C ASP A 150 -3.20 -6.52 -6.28
N ASN A 151 -3.58 -5.80 -5.24
CA ASN A 151 -3.55 -4.34 -5.19
C ASN A 151 -2.68 -3.88 -4.02
N PHE A 152 -1.93 -2.79 -4.24
CA PHE A 152 -1.02 -2.17 -3.28
C PHE A 152 0.18 -3.01 -2.81
N GLY A 153 0.38 -4.22 -3.33
CA GLY A 153 1.46 -5.13 -2.90
C GLY A 153 1.46 -6.44 -3.69
N TYR A 154 2.52 -7.25 -3.51
CA TYR A 154 2.75 -8.60 -4.06
C TYR A 154 2.76 -8.73 -5.60
N TYR A 155 1.76 -8.22 -6.30
CA TYR A 155 1.62 -8.17 -7.76
C TYR A 155 2.10 -9.45 -8.45
N ALA A 156 1.37 -10.54 -8.22
CA ALA A 156 1.69 -11.84 -8.78
C ALA A 156 1.90 -11.78 -10.32
N PRO A 157 2.93 -12.47 -10.85
CA PRO A 157 3.20 -12.48 -12.28
C PRO A 157 2.00 -12.95 -13.11
N GLY A 158 1.56 -12.12 -14.06
CA GLY A 158 0.47 -12.46 -14.97
C GLY A 158 -0.93 -12.07 -14.48
N TYR A 159 -1.07 -11.58 -13.25
CA TYR A 159 -2.35 -11.32 -12.59
C TYR A 159 -2.55 -9.83 -12.24
N VAL A 160 -2.11 -8.94 -13.12
CA VAL A 160 -2.22 -7.48 -12.89
C VAL A 160 -3.31 -6.86 -13.77
N ASN A 161 -4.03 -5.88 -13.23
CA ASN A 161 -5.03 -5.12 -13.97
C ASN A 161 -4.53 -3.72 -14.34
N LYS A 162 -4.33 -3.47 -15.63
CA LYS A 162 -3.82 -2.18 -16.12
C LYS A 162 -4.74 -0.98 -15.86
N LYS A 163 -5.99 -1.21 -15.42
CA LYS A 163 -6.89 -0.14 -14.97
C LYS A 163 -6.55 0.35 -13.55
N PHE A 164 -5.78 -0.42 -12.78
CA PHE A 164 -5.27 -0.02 -11.46
C PHE A 164 -3.94 0.72 -11.63
N ARG A 165 -3.85 1.96 -11.15
CA ARG A 165 -2.73 2.88 -11.43
C ARG A 165 -1.36 2.38 -10.98
N CYS A 166 -1.29 1.55 -9.93
CA CYS A 166 -0.02 0.98 -9.47
C CYS A 166 0.52 -0.08 -10.43
N THR A 167 -0.33 -0.65 -11.30
CA THR A 167 0.02 -1.71 -12.24
C THR A 167 -0.29 -1.34 -13.71
N ALA A 168 -0.62 -0.06 -13.98
CA ALA A 168 -0.96 0.43 -15.31
C ALA A 168 0.19 0.30 -16.33
N GLY A 169 1.44 0.44 -15.87
CA GLY A 169 2.63 0.22 -16.68
C GLY A 169 3.87 -0.13 -15.84
N PRO A 170 5.01 -0.47 -16.47
CA PRO A 170 6.23 -0.89 -15.76
C PRO A 170 6.76 0.16 -14.77
N LEU A 171 6.61 1.44 -15.10
CA LEU A 171 7.04 2.57 -14.29
C LEU A 171 5.96 3.06 -13.30
N SER A 172 4.78 2.44 -13.28
CA SER A 172 3.76 2.74 -12.27
C SER A 172 4.29 2.42 -10.89
N THR A 173 4.13 3.34 -9.93
CA THR A 173 4.68 3.15 -8.58
C THR A 173 3.61 2.82 -7.55
N THR A 174 3.98 2.03 -6.56
CA THR A 174 3.25 1.93 -5.29
C THR A 174 4.05 2.67 -4.23
N ASN A 175 3.42 3.60 -3.52
CA ASN A 175 4.10 4.44 -2.53
C ASN A 175 3.39 4.33 -1.18
N TRP A 176 4.12 3.91 -0.16
CA TRP A 176 3.65 3.79 1.22
C TRP A 176 4.15 4.95 2.06
N TRP A 177 3.27 5.51 2.88
CA TRP A 177 3.52 6.73 3.65
C TRP A 177 3.02 6.60 5.08
N PHE A 178 3.78 7.14 6.02
CA PHE A 178 3.35 7.33 7.41
C PHE A 178 3.18 8.83 7.69
N GLY A 179 2.18 9.18 8.46
CA GLY A 179 1.91 10.58 8.75
C GLY A 179 0.60 10.80 9.49
N GLY A 180 0.02 11.97 9.29
CA GLY A 180 -1.23 12.35 9.92
C GLY A 180 -1.60 13.80 9.67
N TYR A 181 -2.68 14.21 10.32
CA TYR A 181 -3.14 15.59 10.33
C TYR A 181 -2.52 16.34 11.50
N LEU A 182 -2.19 17.61 11.27
CA LEU A 182 -1.67 18.55 12.26
C LEU A 182 -2.82 19.20 13.04
#